data_AF-A0A7V4YPY2-F1
#
_entry.id   AF-A0A7V4YPY2-F1
#
_cell.length_a   1.000
_cell.length_b   1.000
_cell.length_c   1.000
_cell.angle_alpha   90.00
_cell.angle_beta   90.00
_cell.angle_gamma   90.00
#
_symmetry.space_group_name_H-M   'P 1'
#
loop_
_entity.id
_entity.type
_entity.pdbx_description
1 polymer ?
#
loop_
_entity_poly.entity_id
_entity_poly.type
_entity_poly.pdbx_seq_one_letter_code
_entity_poly.pdbx_strand_id
1 'polypeptide(L)'
;MAKVRQMVIITIIFFTLLISEKLFAQTWPEDASWVVIKRFGNSVTDVSGDYTTYRDIVGETAPCVYVYRDANYIYFRMRITSNPIQSPPSNFRPFGWAVEIDTDGNLMGYEFLVMVNGIDDQVHFYQNTVTSSLNSSKDTAEVEISSYPTSTHARSVIADTNFGGDPDYFVDWALPLADLYSQGVTETTPLRFIFGTSNNAQNIQTDTTDPTNSHALTDLSSDPYICDSSGCVEMCYGDSNDNDGDGLCNGLEVNKLGTDPNNPDSDNDGIDDFTETDGGSLVDTDGDGTIDALDTDSDNDTLLDSVEGVVDTDGDGVPNYRDTDDDNDTILTSVEGGDSNAIGDNDVDKDGFYNWLDDNADGTGDTDGVEGRGDVDGDLIPNYLDPDDNDGPNGDLDGDGLTNGQEAVLGTNPNNPDSDGDGINDFVETDGGSGVDTDGDGTIDALDLDSDNDGKLDSVEGTGDVDGDGILNWRDPN
;
A
#
# COMPACT_ATOMS: atom_id res chain seq x y z
N MET A 1 -59.59 -21.90 -52.90
CA MET A 1 -59.58 -20.94 -51.79
C MET A 1 -59.22 -21.68 -50.52
N ALA A 2 -57.95 -21.63 -50.09
CA ALA A 2 -57.51 -22.12 -48.80
C ALA A 2 -56.58 -21.05 -48.21
N LYS A 3 -57.05 -20.37 -47.16
CA LYS A 3 -56.31 -19.30 -46.49
C LYS A 3 -55.37 -19.90 -45.46
N VAL A 4 -54.08 -19.64 -45.65
CA VAL A 4 -53.02 -19.81 -44.66
C VAL A 4 -53.29 -18.83 -43.50
N ARG A 5 -53.33 -19.31 -42.26
CA ARG A 5 -53.27 -18.47 -41.06
C ARG A 5 -51.89 -18.65 -40.43
N GLN A 6 -51.07 -17.61 -40.53
CA GLN A 6 -49.83 -17.44 -39.79
C GLN A 6 -50.13 -17.36 -38.29
N MET A 7 -49.41 -18.17 -37.52
CA MET A 7 -49.42 -18.16 -36.07
C MET A 7 -48.33 -17.18 -35.62
N VAL A 8 -48.73 -16.04 -35.05
CA VAL A 8 -47.83 -15.04 -34.47
C VAL A 8 -47.55 -15.46 -33.03
N ILE A 9 -46.29 -15.76 -32.73
CA ILE A 9 -45.79 -15.94 -31.37
C ILE A 9 -45.54 -14.53 -30.81
N ILE A 10 -46.35 -14.12 -29.84
CA ILE A 10 -46.14 -12.89 -29.07
C ILE A 10 -45.25 -13.25 -27.89
N THR A 11 -43.97 -12.91 -27.98
CA THR A 11 -43.04 -12.95 -26.85
C THR A 11 -43.39 -11.78 -25.92
N ILE A 12 -44.07 -12.08 -24.81
CA ILE A 12 -44.31 -11.13 -23.73
C ILE A 12 -43.01 -11.02 -22.94
N ILE A 13 -42.24 -9.96 -23.20
CA ILE A 13 -41.10 -9.58 -22.37
C ILE A 13 -41.69 -9.06 -21.05
N PHE A 14 -41.53 -9.82 -19.98
CA PHE A 14 -41.76 -9.35 -18.61
C PHE A 14 -40.74 -8.26 -18.32
N PHE A 15 -41.18 -6.99 -18.37
CA PHE A 15 -40.45 -5.91 -17.72
C PHE A 15 -40.63 -6.14 -16.22
N THR A 16 -39.61 -6.67 -15.57
CA THR A 16 -39.52 -6.69 -14.11
C THR A 16 -39.53 -5.24 -13.66
N LEU A 17 -40.70 -4.81 -13.15
CA LEU A 17 -40.83 -3.59 -12.39
C LEU A 17 -39.90 -3.74 -11.18
N LEU A 18 -38.73 -3.10 -11.24
CA LEU A 18 -37.87 -2.91 -10.08
C LEU A 18 -38.75 -2.29 -9.00
N ILE A 19 -38.96 -3.09 -7.97
CA ILE A 19 -39.68 -2.72 -6.76
C ILE A 19 -38.94 -1.50 -6.21
N SER A 20 -39.66 -0.40 -6.05
CA SER A 20 -39.26 0.77 -5.27
C SER A 20 -38.56 0.29 -4.00
N GLU A 21 -37.24 0.47 -3.94
CA GLU A 21 -36.54 0.39 -2.67
C GLU A 21 -37.20 1.43 -1.77
N LYS A 22 -37.74 0.95 -0.66
CA LYS A 22 -38.17 1.85 0.41
C LYS A 22 -36.91 2.57 0.87
N LEU A 23 -36.92 3.90 0.77
CA LEU A 23 -35.97 4.80 1.38
C LEU A 23 -35.60 4.28 2.77
N PHE A 24 -34.34 3.87 2.96
CA PHE A 24 -33.78 3.79 4.30
C PHE A 24 -33.76 5.22 4.84
N ALA A 25 -34.47 5.45 5.96
CA ALA A 25 -34.12 6.60 6.78
C ALA A 25 -32.67 6.36 7.25
N GLN A 26 -31.80 7.35 7.05
CA GLN A 26 -30.41 7.28 7.49
C GLN A 26 -30.32 7.04 9.00
N THR A 27 -29.32 6.27 9.43
CA THR A 27 -29.03 6.09 10.85
C THR A 27 -28.11 7.22 11.27
N TRP A 28 -28.59 8.06 12.17
CA TRP A 28 -27.81 9.21 12.60
C TRP A 28 -26.63 8.82 13.50
N PRO A 29 -25.50 9.56 13.44
CA PRO A 29 -24.31 9.25 14.23
C PRO A 29 -24.55 9.40 15.72
N GLU A 30 -23.82 8.61 16.52
CA GLU A 30 -23.75 8.78 17.97
C GLU A 30 -22.97 10.05 18.33
N ASP A 31 -23.27 10.67 19.46
CA ASP A 31 -22.67 11.97 19.83
C ASP A 31 -21.13 11.91 19.94
N ALA A 32 -20.57 10.77 20.34
CA ALA A 32 -19.12 10.58 20.45
C ALA A 32 -18.40 10.43 19.09
N SER A 33 -19.13 10.16 18.01
CA SER A 33 -18.54 9.94 16.68
C SER A 33 -18.31 11.23 15.90
N TRP A 34 -18.85 12.36 16.36
CA TRP A 34 -18.74 13.63 15.66
C TRP A 34 -17.33 14.22 15.79
N VAL A 35 -16.77 14.62 14.65
CA VAL A 35 -15.46 15.27 14.56
C VAL A 35 -15.67 16.77 14.71
N VAL A 36 -14.98 17.37 15.68
CA VAL A 36 -15.03 18.82 15.91
C VAL A 36 -14.34 19.54 14.75
N ILE A 37 -15.03 20.51 14.15
CA ILE A 37 -14.42 21.37 13.13
C ILE A 37 -13.50 22.38 13.79
N LYS A 38 -12.29 22.50 13.24
CA LYS A 38 -11.25 23.40 13.71
C LYS A 38 -10.89 24.46 12.67
N ARG A 39 -10.37 25.57 13.17
CA ARG A 39 -9.77 26.65 12.40
C ARG A 39 -8.48 27.04 13.10
N PHE A 40 -7.35 26.95 12.39
CA PHE A 40 -6.01 27.14 12.94
C PHE A 40 -5.75 26.25 14.17
N GLY A 41 -6.15 24.97 14.10
CA GLY A 41 -5.98 23.96 15.16
C GLY A 41 -6.86 24.16 16.39
N ASN A 42 -7.69 25.20 16.43
CA ASN A 42 -8.61 25.48 17.53
C ASN A 42 -10.04 25.13 17.13
N SER A 43 -10.84 24.60 18.06
CA SER A 43 -12.26 24.39 17.81
C SER A 43 -12.91 25.68 17.34
N VAL A 44 -13.72 25.59 16.28
CA VAL A 44 -14.52 26.72 15.85
C VAL A 44 -15.53 27.05 16.94
N THR A 45 -15.59 28.33 17.30
CA THR A 45 -16.43 28.85 18.38
C THR A 45 -17.26 30.03 17.89
N ASP A 46 -18.40 30.23 18.54
CA ASP A 46 -19.20 31.44 18.35
C ASP A 46 -19.80 31.93 19.68
N VAL A 47 -20.17 33.21 19.73
CA VAL A 47 -20.58 33.92 20.94
C VAL A 47 -22.11 33.99 21.06
N SER A 48 -22.64 33.71 22.25
CA SER A 48 -24.08 33.77 22.47
C SER A 48 -24.64 35.19 22.43
N GLY A 49 -25.71 35.36 21.66
CA GLY A 49 -26.55 36.56 21.68
C GLY A 49 -26.01 37.73 20.87
N ASP A 50 -25.04 37.49 19.97
CA ASP A 50 -24.65 38.46 18.96
C ASP A 50 -25.63 38.50 17.77
N TYR A 51 -26.46 37.47 17.61
CA TYR A 51 -27.59 37.45 16.68
C TYR A 51 -28.96 37.23 17.34
N THR A 52 -30.01 37.36 16.52
CA THR A 52 -31.41 37.15 16.96
C THR A 52 -31.72 35.67 17.17
N THR A 53 -32.53 35.37 18.19
CA THR A 53 -33.00 34.02 18.56
C THR A 53 -33.42 33.13 17.37
N TYR A 54 -33.16 31.82 17.46
CA TYR A 54 -33.37 30.73 16.46
C TYR A 54 -32.30 30.54 15.37
N ARG A 55 -31.38 31.49 15.19
CA ARG A 55 -30.28 31.40 14.22
C ARG A 55 -28.91 31.73 14.82
N ASP A 56 -28.91 32.05 16.11
CA ASP A 56 -27.75 32.39 16.94
C ASP A 56 -26.96 31.10 17.19
N ILE A 57 -25.84 30.96 16.47
CA ILE A 57 -24.89 29.88 16.62
C ILE A 57 -24.15 30.09 17.95
N VAL A 58 -23.83 29.01 18.64
CA VAL A 58 -23.13 29.10 19.93
C VAL A 58 -22.10 28.02 20.11
N GLY A 59 -20.98 28.40 20.71
CA GLY A 59 -20.01 27.44 21.17
C GLY A 59 -18.76 28.05 21.77
N GLU A 60 -18.87 28.74 22.91
CA GLU A 60 -17.69 29.28 23.60
C GLU A 60 -16.96 28.22 24.44
N THR A 61 -17.71 27.47 25.26
CA THR A 61 -17.13 26.43 26.16
C THR A 61 -17.32 25.01 25.64
N ALA A 62 -18.03 24.86 24.53
CA ALA A 62 -18.26 23.61 23.81
C ALA A 62 -18.26 23.94 22.30
N PRO A 63 -17.80 23.06 21.41
CA PRO A 63 -17.72 23.40 19.98
C PRO A 63 -19.09 23.67 19.34
N CYS A 64 -19.13 24.60 18.39
CA CYS A 64 -20.37 24.99 17.72
C CYS A 64 -20.69 24.15 16.48
N VAL A 65 -19.70 23.54 15.82
CA VAL A 65 -19.89 22.80 14.57
C VAL A 65 -19.04 21.54 14.45
N TYR A 66 -19.57 20.54 13.76
CA TYR A 66 -19.00 19.20 13.66
C TYR A 66 -19.30 18.58 12.28
N VAL A 67 -18.46 17.64 11.88
CA VAL A 67 -18.65 16.79 10.70
C VAL A 67 -18.57 15.32 11.09
N TYR A 68 -19.20 14.46 10.31
CA TYR A 68 -19.05 13.02 10.40
C TYR A 68 -19.31 12.39 9.03
N ARG A 69 -18.78 11.21 8.77
CA ARG A 69 -19.03 10.46 7.52
C ARG A 69 -19.21 8.99 7.83
N ASP A 70 -20.17 8.36 7.17
CA ASP A 70 -20.29 6.90 7.06
C ASP A 70 -20.19 6.45 5.59
N ALA A 71 -20.44 5.17 5.31
CA ALA A 71 -20.35 4.63 3.95
C ALA A 71 -21.30 5.27 2.91
N ASN A 72 -22.36 5.97 3.33
CA ASN A 72 -23.41 6.48 2.45
C ASN A 72 -23.55 8.01 2.50
N TYR A 73 -23.21 8.65 3.62
CA TYR A 73 -23.49 10.06 3.87
C TYR A 73 -22.31 10.77 4.52
N ILE A 74 -22.18 12.05 4.18
CA ILE A 74 -21.50 13.03 5.02
C ILE A 74 -22.56 13.81 5.82
N TYR A 75 -22.29 14.02 7.10
CA TYR A 75 -23.18 14.63 8.07
C TYR A 75 -22.56 15.88 8.64
N PHE A 76 -23.43 16.84 8.93
CA PHE A 76 -23.06 18.13 9.48
C PHE A 76 -23.92 18.41 10.70
N ARG A 77 -23.32 19.04 11.71
CA ARG A 77 -24.00 19.42 12.94
C ARG A 77 -23.62 20.82 13.33
N MET A 78 -24.63 21.61 13.71
CA MET A 78 -24.48 22.99 14.18
C MET A 78 -25.26 23.19 15.47
N ARG A 79 -24.64 23.81 16.47
CA ARG A 79 -25.24 24.17 17.76
C ARG A 79 -25.83 25.58 17.70
N ILE A 80 -27.08 25.74 18.14
CA ILE A 80 -27.80 27.01 18.19
C ILE A 80 -28.56 27.18 19.51
N THR A 81 -28.85 28.43 19.92
CA THR A 81 -29.45 28.72 21.24
C THR A 81 -30.94 28.46 21.38
N SER A 82 -31.65 28.14 20.30
CA SER A 82 -33.12 28.03 20.35
C SER A 82 -33.67 26.92 19.47
N ASN A 83 -34.84 26.39 19.84
CA ASN A 83 -35.47 25.30 19.11
C ASN A 83 -35.74 25.67 17.63
N PRO A 84 -35.08 25.00 16.66
CA PRO A 84 -35.23 25.28 15.24
C PRO A 84 -36.58 24.80 14.69
N ILE A 85 -37.31 23.97 15.44
CA ILE A 85 -38.62 23.44 15.06
C ILE A 85 -39.73 24.37 15.59
N GLN A 86 -40.69 24.69 14.72
CA GLN A 86 -41.87 25.48 15.12
C GLN A 86 -42.98 24.59 15.70
N SER A 87 -43.76 25.13 16.63
CA SER A 87 -44.95 24.46 17.19
C SER A 87 -46.13 24.63 16.22
N PRO A 88 -47.03 23.63 16.08
CA PRO A 88 -47.56 23.11 14.82
C PRO A 88 -47.71 24.09 13.64
N PRO A 89 -47.22 23.72 12.44
CA PRO A 89 -46.70 22.40 12.06
C PRO A 89 -45.25 22.17 12.53
N SER A 90 -44.88 20.93 12.89
CA SER A 90 -43.56 20.54 13.42
C SER A 90 -42.43 20.52 12.38
N ASN A 91 -42.37 21.55 11.54
CA ASN A 91 -41.36 21.75 10.52
C ASN A 91 -40.22 22.61 11.07
N PHE A 92 -39.11 22.66 10.34
CA PHE A 92 -38.09 23.68 10.60
C PHE A 92 -38.69 25.08 10.43
N ARG A 93 -38.25 26.03 11.26
CA ARG A 93 -38.60 27.45 11.14
C ARG A 93 -38.08 28.00 9.81
N PRO A 94 -38.71 29.03 9.23
CA PRO A 94 -38.41 29.54 7.88
C PRO A 94 -37.08 30.32 7.81
N PHE A 95 -35.99 29.60 8.06
CA PHE A 95 -34.60 30.04 8.11
C PHE A 95 -33.71 28.97 7.48
N GLY A 96 -32.46 29.35 7.19
CA GLY A 96 -31.42 28.47 6.66
C GLY A 96 -30.36 28.13 7.71
N TRP A 97 -29.92 26.88 7.74
CA TRP A 97 -28.70 26.44 8.43
C TRP A 97 -27.85 25.71 7.41
N ALA A 98 -26.61 26.15 7.22
CA ALA A 98 -25.84 25.74 6.05
C ALA A 98 -24.36 25.52 6.33
N VAL A 99 -23.76 24.76 5.42
CA VAL A 99 -22.32 24.63 5.24
C VAL A 99 -21.98 24.91 3.77
N GLU A 100 -21.05 25.83 3.55
CA GLU A 100 -20.34 25.99 2.28
C GLU A 100 -19.08 25.12 2.32
N ILE A 101 -18.74 24.50 1.19
CA ILE A 101 -17.63 23.54 1.05
C ILE A 101 -16.68 24.04 -0.02
N ASP A 102 -15.42 24.21 0.37
CA ASP A 102 -14.27 24.47 -0.52
C ASP A 102 -13.50 23.16 -0.70
N THR A 103 -13.09 22.90 -1.95
CA THR A 103 -12.54 21.63 -2.42
C THR A 103 -11.21 21.77 -3.15
N ASP A 104 -10.83 23.00 -3.50
CA ASP A 104 -9.58 23.29 -4.21
C ASP A 104 -8.58 24.12 -3.36
N GLY A 105 -8.96 24.49 -2.13
CA GLY A 105 -8.15 25.30 -1.22
C GLY A 105 -8.09 26.78 -1.57
N ASN A 106 -8.80 27.22 -2.63
CA ASN A 106 -8.84 28.61 -3.05
C ASN A 106 -9.98 29.36 -2.35
N LEU A 107 -9.64 29.93 -1.18
CA LEU A 107 -10.55 30.70 -0.32
C LEU A 107 -11.09 32.02 -0.92
N MET A 108 -10.95 32.22 -2.23
CA MET A 108 -11.63 33.28 -2.98
C MET A 108 -13.04 32.86 -3.42
N GLY A 109 -13.40 31.59 -3.28
CA GLY A 109 -14.73 31.04 -3.54
C GLY A 109 -15.02 29.82 -2.67
N TYR A 110 -16.17 29.20 -2.92
CA TYR A 110 -16.53 27.88 -2.42
C TYR A 110 -17.23 27.16 -3.59
N GLU A 111 -17.17 25.82 -3.64
CA GLU A 111 -17.72 25.07 -4.77
C GLU A 111 -19.14 24.59 -4.49
N PHE A 112 -19.47 24.30 -3.24
CA PHE A 112 -20.77 23.73 -2.88
C PHE A 112 -21.42 24.37 -1.66
N LEU A 113 -22.75 24.33 -1.63
CA LEU A 113 -23.56 24.74 -0.48
C LEU A 113 -24.54 23.62 -0.13
N VAL A 114 -24.55 23.19 1.12
CA VAL A 114 -25.58 22.29 1.67
C VAL A 114 -26.36 23.03 2.73
N MET A 115 -27.68 23.15 2.56
CA MET A 115 -28.53 23.96 3.44
C MET A 115 -29.80 23.23 3.87
N VAL A 116 -30.06 23.19 5.18
CA VAL A 116 -31.40 22.98 5.72
C VAL A 116 -32.21 24.26 5.51
N ASN A 117 -33.21 24.21 4.64
CA ASN A 117 -34.12 25.31 4.35
C ASN A 117 -35.50 25.06 4.95
N GLY A 118 -35.82 25.75 6.04
CA GLY A 118 -37.14 25.58 6.67
C GLY A 118 -38.29 26.33 5.98
N ILE A 119 -38.05 27.08 4.89
CA ILE A 119 -39.13 27.72 4.12
C ILE A 119 -39.92 26.67 3.33
N ASP A 120 -39.22 25.73 2.70
CA ASP A 120 -39.79 24.60 1.95
C ASP A 120 -39.58 23.24 2.64
N ASP A 121 -38.92 23.26 3.81
CA ASP A 121 -38.67 22.09 4.67
C ASP A 121 -37.86 21.01 3.91
N GLN A 122 -36.83 21.45 3.19
CA GLN A 122 -35.88 20.61 2.47
C GLN A 122 -34.43 20.82 2.96
N VAL A 123 -33.58 19.84 2.70
CA VAL A 123 -32.12 19.97 2.67
C VAL A 123 -31.72 20.05 1.20
N HIS A 124 -31.14 21.18 0.80
CA HIS A 124 -30.71 21.43 -0.57
C HIS A 124 -29.21 21.28 -0.72
N PHE A 125 -28.77 20.78 -1.87
CA PHE A 125 -27.38 20.73 -2.30
C PHE A 125 -27.21 21.53 -3.59
N TYR A 126 -26.39 22.58 -3.52
CA TYR A 126 -26.12 23.47 -4.64
C TYR A 126 -24.65 23.46 -5.02
N GLN A 127 -24.37 23.70 -6.30
CA GLN A 127 -23.07 24.09 -6.81
C GLN A 127 -23.02 25.60 -7.01
N ASN A 128 -21.93 26.22 -6.55
CA ASN A 128 -21.56 27.57 -6.90
C ASN A 128 -20.69 27.53 -8.16
N THR A 129 -21.18 28.10 -9.23
CA THR A 129 -20.55 28.06 -10.56
C THR A 129 -20.04 29.43 -10.99
N VAL A 130 -20.46 30.49 -10.31
CA VAL A 130 -20.09 31.87 -10.63
C VAL A 130 -19.74 32.62 -9.35
N THR A 131 -18.46 32.94 -9.16
CA THR A 131 -18.02 33.74 -8.02
C THR A 131 -18.38 35.22 -8.18
N SER A 132 -19.62 35.56 -7.84
CA SER A 132 -20.19 36.90 -8.04
C SER A 132 -19.74 37.89 -6.94
N SER A 133 -19.44 37.36 -5.76
CA SER A 133 -18.77 38.07 -4.67
C SER A 133 -17.57 37.28 -4.16
N LEU A 134 -16.39 37.55 -4.74
CA LEU A 134 -15.14 36.92 -4.34
C LEU A 134 -14.90 37.05 -2.83
N ASN A 135 -14.42 35.96 -2.22
CA ASN A 135 -14.07 35.85 -0.81
C ASN A 135 -15.25 36.24 0.11
N SER A 136 -16.46 35.75 -0.17
CA SER A 136 -17.63 36.05 0.66
C SER A 136 -18.64 34.91 0.77
N SER A 137 -19.03 34.55 1.99
CA SER A 137 -20.11 33.58 2.27
C SER A 137 -21.51 34.06 1.86
N LYS A 138 -21.62 35.31 1.40
CA LYS A 138 -22.84 35.86 0.79
C LYS A 138 -22.96 35.54 -0.69
N ASP A 139 -21.95 34.93 -1.31
CA ASP A 139 -22.03 34.54 -2.71
C ASP A 139 -23.12 33.50 -2.89
N THR A 140 -23.92 33.61 -3.96
CA THR A 140 -25.14 32.81 -4.12
C THR A 140 -24.86 31.60 -4.98
N ALA A 141 -25.09 30.39 -4.49
CA ALA A 141 -24.95 29.19 -5.32
C ALA A 141 -26.05 29.12 -6.40
N GLU A 142 -25.68 28.92 -7.67
CA GLU A 142 -26.61 29.05 -8.79
C GLU A 142 -27.35 27.76 -9.17
N VAL A 143 -26.71 26.61 -9.01
CA VAL A 143 -27.19 25.35 -9.60
C VAL A 143 -27.60 24.38 -8.50
N GLU A 144 -28.89 24.04 -8.42
CA GLU A 144 -29.36 22.96 -7.54
C GLU A 144 -28.97 21.61 -8.14
N ILE A 145 -28.21 20.82 -7.39
CA ILE A 145 -27.84 19.46 -7.76
C ILE A 145 -28.94 18.50 -7.30
N SER A 146 -29.35 18.60 -6.05
CA SER A 146 -30.35 17.73 -5.44
C SER A 146 -31.03 18.37 -4.23
N SER A 147 -32.18 17.83 -3.84
CA SER A 147 -32.93 18.26 -2.66
C SER A 147 -33.67 17.11 -1.97
N TYR A 148 -33.75 17.20 -0.65
CA TYR A 148 -34.19 16.11 0.23
C TYR A 148 -35.14 16.59 1.32
N PRO A 149 -36.21 15.85 1.66
CA PRO A 149 -37.08 16.24 2.76
C PRO A 149 -36.33 16.28 4.09
N THR A 150 -36.52 17.33 4.90
CA THR A 150 -35.94 17.41 6.25
C THR A 150 -36.35 16.23 7.12
N SER A 151 -37.56 15.68 6.92
CA SER A 151 -38.04 14.49 7.63
C SER A 151 -37.15 13.24 7.52
N THR A 152 -36.26 13.19 6.52
CA THR A 152 -35.30 12.09 6.33
C THR A 152 -33.85 12.55 6.43
N HIS A 153 -33.54 13.79 6.04
CA HIS A 153 -32.15 14.28 5.92
C HIS A 153 -31.77 15.37 6.93
N ALA A 154 -32.68 15.77 7.82
CA ALA A 154 -32.38 16.69 8.91
C ALA A 154 -33.07 16.27 10.21
N ARG A 155 -32.51 16.70 11.35
CA ARG A 155 -33.19 16.58 12.65
C ARG A 155 -32.78 17.71 13.57
N SER A 156 -33.58 17.90 14.61
CA SER A 156 -33.20 18.70 15.76
C SER A 156 -32.99 17.81 16.97
N VAL A 157 -31.89 18.02 17.68
CA VAL A 157 -31.54 17.30 18.91
C VAL A 157 -31.34 18.35 20.01
N ILE A 158 -31.79 18.07 21.24
CA ILE A 158 -31.46 18.94 22.38
C ILE A 158 -29.98 18.76 22.69
N ALA A 159 -29.23 19.85 22.77
CA ALA A 159 -27.83 19.83 23.14
C ALA A 159 -27.67 19.80 24.67
N ASP A 160 -26.48 19.42 25.12
CA ASP A 160 -26.09 19.30 26.53
C ASP A 160 -25.68 20.64 27.18
N THR A 161 -25.96 21.77 26.53
CA THR A 161 -25.62 23.13 26.96
C THR A 161 -26.84 24.05 27.03
N ASN A 162 -26.65 25.25 27.60
CA ASN A 162 -27.69 26.26 27.74
C ASN A 162 -27.13 27.70 27.69
N PHE A 163 -26.37 28.05 26.66
CA PHE A 163 -25.70 29.35 26.54
C PHE A 163 -26.68 30.54 26.65
N GLY A 164 -27.88 30.40 26.05
CA GLY A 164 -28.96 31.40 26.11
C GLY A 164 -29.85 31.34 27.37
N GLY A 165 -29.55 30.47 28.34
CA GLY A 165 -30.34 30.22 29.55
C GLY A 165 -31.49 29.22 29.41
N ASP A 166 -31.92 28.95 28.18
CA ASP A 166 -32.75 27.80 27.78
C ASP A 166 -31.85 26.72 27.13
N PRO A 167 -32.32 25.46 26.97
CA PRO A 167 -31.53 24.42 26.31
C PRO A 167 -31.13 24.84 24.89
N ASP A 168 -29.86 24.62 24.55
CA ASP A 168 -29.40 24.74 23.18
C ASP A 168 -29.85 23.53 22.35
N TYR A 169 -29.75 23.64 21.03
CA TYR A 169 -30.17 22.62 20.09
C TYR A 169 -29.09 22.38 19.05
N PHE A 170 -28.94 21.13 18.65
CA PHE A 170 -28.25 20.79 17.41
C PHE A 170 -29.25 20.77 16.24
N VAL A 171 -28.82 21.35 15.13
CA VAL A 171 -29.36 21.09 13.79
C VAL A 171 -28.39 20.11 13.14
N ASP A 172 -28.84 18.88 12.91
CA ASP A 172 -28.08 17.86 12.18
C ASP A 172 -28.66 17.71 10.79
N TRP A 173 -27.83 17.63 9.76
CA TRP A 173 -28.25 17.29 8.40
C TRP A 173 -27.26 16.38 7.68
N ALA A 174 -27.71 15.70 6.63
CA ALA A 174 -26.88 14.79 5.86
C ALA A 174 -26.97 15.06 4.35
N LEU A 175 -25.87 14.80 3.67
CA LEU A 175 -25.74 14.79 2.21
C LEU A 175 -25.30 13.39 1.76
N PRO A 176 -26.02 12.75 0.81
CA PRO A 176 -25.54 11.50 0.22
C PRO A 176 -24.17 11.67 -0.45
N LEU A 177 -23.22 10.80 -0.12
CA LEU A 177 -21.89 10.81 -0.74
C LEU A 177 -21.95 10.58 -2.26
N ALA A 178 -22.92 9.79 -2.73
CA ALA A 178 -23.13 9.57 -4.16
C ALA A 178 -23.36 10.88 -4.94
N ASP A 179 -24.04 11.84 -4.36
CA ASP A 179 -24.26 13.15 -4.99
C ASP A 179 -22.97 13.97 -4.98
N LEU A 180 -22.26 14.01 -3.86
CA LEU A 180 -21.00 14.72 -3.74
C LEU A 180 -19.94 14.16 -4.72
N TYR A 181 -19.81 12.84 -4.80
CA TYR A 181 -18.90 12.15 -5.71
C TYR A 181 -19.30 12.32 -7.17
N SER A 182 -20.60 12.45 -7.47
CA SER A 182 -21.04 12.77 -8.85
C SER A 182 -20.54 14.13 -9.34
N GLN A 183 -20.11 15.01 -8.44
CA GLN A 183 -19.52 16.31 -8.74
C GLN A 183 -17.97 16.30 -8.79
N GLY A 184 -17.34 15.13 -8.63
CA GLY A 184 -15.89 14.97 -8.77
C GLY A 184 -15.09 15.05 -7.46
N VAL A 185 -15.76 15.18 -6.31
CA VAL A 185 -15.12 15.00 -5.00
C VAL A 185 -14.77 13.52 -4.81
N THR A 186 -13.56 13.24 -4.35
CA THR A 186 -13.04 11.90 -4.07
C THR A 186 -12.75 11.73 -2.58
N GLU A 187 -12.44 10.50 -2.16
CA GLU A 187 -11.99 10.23 -0.78
C GLU A 187 -10.64 10.86 -0.44
N THR A 188 -9.93 11.39 -1.43
CA THR A 188 -8.65 12.10 -1.28
C THR A 188 -8.79 13.61 -1.48
N THR A 189 -9.99 14.12 -1.76
CA THR A 189 -10.21 15.56 -1.96
C THR A 189 -10.23 16.28 -0.61
N PRO A 190 -9.32 17.24 -0.36
CA PRO A 190 -9.37 18.06 0.86
C PRO A 190 -10.64 18.90 0.89
N LEU A 191 -11.39 18.81 2.00
CA LEU A 191 -12.61 19.58 2.22
C LEU A 191 -12.39 20.63 3.29
N ARG A 192 -12.80 21.87 3.02
CA ARG A 192 -12.91 22.93 4.03
C ARG A 192 -14.37 23.31 4.20
N PHE A 193 -14.77 23.56 5.42
CA PHE A 193 -16.16 23.81 5.79
C PHE A 193 -16.34 25.21 6.35
N ILE A 194 -17.36 25.90 5.87
CA ILE A 194 -17.75 27.24 6.28
C ILE A 194 -19.21 27.17 6.74
N PHE A 195 -19.42 27.29 8.05
CA PHE A 195 -20.75 27.15 8.63
C PHE A 195 -21.39 28.50 8.94
N GLY A 196 -22.70 28.56 8.73
CA GLY A 196 -23.50 29.73 9.10
C GLY A 196 -24.99 29.55 8.94
N THR A 197 -25.74 30.52 9.42
CA THR A 197 -27.20 30.60 9.26
C THR A 197 -27.58 31.67 8.25
N SER A 198 -28.83 31.57 7.79
CA SER A 198 -29.35 32.49 6.78
C SER A 198 -30.84 32.77 6.93
N ASN A 199 -31.27 33.85 6.30
CA ASN A 199 -32.65 34.17 6.00
C ASN A 199 -32.96 34.03 4.49
N ASN A 200 -31.98 33.51 3.72
CA ASN A 200 -32.04 33.24 2.30
C ASN A 200 -31.74 31.74 2.08
N ALA A 201 -32.21 31.17 0.96
CA ALA A 201 -32.17 29.74 0.68
C ALA A 201 -30.88 29.26 -0.01
N GLN A 202 -29.97 30.17 -0.41
CA GLN A 202 -28.87 29.84 -1.34
C GLN A 202 -27.52 30.50 -0.98
N ASN A 203 -27.35 30.97 0.26
CA ASN A 203 -26.09 31.51 0.80
C ASN A 203 -26.18 31.74 2.31
N ILE A 204 -25.03 31.98 2.95
CA ILE A 204 -24.92 32.34 4.35
C ILE A 204 -24.95 33.88 4.50
N GLN A 205 -25.96 34.41 5.19
CA GLN A 205 -26.15 35.87 5.28
C GLN A 205 -26.26 36.44 6.68
N THR A 206 -26.60 35.61 7.68
CA THR A 206 -26.98 36.12 8.99
C THR A 206 -25.88 35.94 10.01
N ASP A 207 -25.70 34.71 10.46
CA ASP A 207 -24.80 34.41 11.57
C ASP A 207 -23.73 33.45 11.08
N THR A 208 -22.49 33.68 11.43
CA THR A 208 -21.36 32.88 10.96
C THR A 208 -20.60 32.36 12.15
N THR A 209 -19.84 31.29 11.92
CA THR A 209 -18.97 30.70 12.94
C THR A 209 -17.69 31.52 13.17
N ASP A 210 -17.83 32.84 13.28
CA ASP A 210 -16.78 33.78 13.63
C ASP A 210 -17.34 34.77 14.67
N PRO A 211 -16.68 34.96 15.82
CA PRO A 211 -17.16 35.85 16.89
C PRO A 211 -17.30 37.33 16.52
N THR A 212 -16.78 37.75 15.35
CA THR A 212 -16.97 39.12 14.81
C THR A 212 -18.05 39.17 13.73
N ASN A 213 -18.66 38.03 13.45
CA ASN A 213 -19.61 37.76 12.37
C ASN A 213 -19.05 38.20 11.01
N SER A 214 -17.79 37.83 10.74
CA SER A 214 -17.18 38.02 9.43
C SER A 214 -17.92 37.19 8.38
N HIS A 215 -17.89 37.67 7.15
CA HIS A 215 -18.36 36.93 5.98
C HIS A 215 -17.23 36.66 4.98
N ALA A 216 -15.98 37.03 5.29
CA ALA A 216 -14.86 36.69 4.43
C ALA A 216 -14.55 35.19 4.57
N LEU A 217 -14.43 34.48 3.45
CA LEU A 217 -14.14 33.03 3.47
C LEU A 217 -12.77 32.77 4.09
N THR A 218 -11.81 33.67 3.93
CA THR A 218 -10.50 33.62 4.60
C THR A 218 -10.59 33.65 6.12
N ASP A 219 -11.63 34.26 6.70
CA ASP A 219 -11.82 34.31 8.15
C ASP A 219 -12.65 33.12 8.65
N LEU A 220 -13.45 32.50 7.77
CA LEU A 220 -14.46 31.50 8.12
C LEU A 220 -14.05 30.06 7.84
N SER A 221 -13.17 29.84 6.88
CA SER A 221 -12.81 28.49 6.43
C SER A 221 -12.19 27.68 7.55
N SER A 222 -12.60 26.43 7.69
CA SER A 222 -11.94 25.47 8.58
C SER A 222 -10.53 25.12 8.09
N ASP A 223 -9.80 24.42 8.94
CA ASP A 223 -8.67 23.59 8.52
C ASP A 223 -9.16 22.54 7.48
N PRO A 224 -8.28 22.02 6.60
CA PRO A 224 -8.70 21.02 5.61
C PRO A 224 -8.99 19.67 6.28
N TYR A 225 -9.90 18.88 5.70
CA TYR A 225 -10.25 17.54 6.17
C TYR A 225 -10.28 16.55 5.00
N ILE A 226 -9.75 15.34 5.22
CA ILE A 226 -10.05 14.17 4.37
C ILE A 226 -11.25 13.45 4.98
N CYS A 227 -12.26 13.15 4.16
CA CYS A 227 -13.42 12.37 4.56
C CYS A 227 -13.51 11.09 3.71
N ASP A 228 -12.84 10.02 4.16
CA ASP A 228 -12.69 8.74 3.47
C ASP A 228 -13.51 7.62 4.11
N SER A 229 -13.35 6.38 3.63
CA SER A 229 -14.01 5.17 4.18
C SER A 229 -13.98 5.03 5.71
N SER A 230 -12.96 5.59 6.39
CA SER A 230 -12.72 5.52 7.84
C SER A 230 -13.36 6.66 8.64
N GLY A 231 -13.81 7.73 8.00
CA GLY A 231 -14.44 8.89 8.65
C GLY A 231 -13.89 10.20 8.13
N CYS A 232 -13.99 11.27 8.92
CA CYS A 232 -13.37 12.57 8.59
C CYS A 232 -12.19 12.83 9.52
N VAL A 233 -11.04 13.19 8.97
CA VAL A 233 -9.80 13.50 9.71
C VAL A 233 -9.26 14.85 9.27
N GLU A 234 -8.84 15.67 10.22
CA GLU A 234 -8.21 16.97 9.97
C GLU A 234 -6.84 16.79 9.29
N MET A 235 -6.62 17.48 8.18
CA MET A 235 -5.33 17.59 7.50
C MET A 235 -4.57 18.82 8.04
N CYS A 236 -3.24 18.74 8.10
CA CYS A 236 -2.41 19.82 8.61
C CYS A 236 -2.59 21.14 7.83
N TYR A 237 -2.53 22.25 8.57
CA TYR A 237 -2.32 23.59 8.01
C TYR A 237 -1.04 24.20 8.61
N GLY A 238 0.09 23.95 7.95
CA GLY A 238 1.43 24.43 8.34
C GLY A 238 2.06 23.70 9.55
N ASP A 239 3.38 23.85 9.68
CA ASP A 239 4.33 23.19 10.61
C ASP A 239 4.02 23.33 12.13
N SER A 240 2.85 23.84 12.52
CA SER A 240 2.48 24.03 13.93
C SER A 240 1.77 22.84 14.58
N ASN A 241 1.40 21.82 13.78
CA ASN A 241 0.67 20.61 14.23
C ASN A 241 1.34 19.30 13.78
N ASP A 242 2.61 19.39 13.40
CA ASP A 242 3.53 18.31 13.01
C ASP A 242 4.77 18.52 13.90
N ASN A 243 4.90 17.69 14.93
CA ASN A 243 5.77 17.98 16.07
C ASN A 243 7.22 17.55 15.83
N ASP A 244 7.43 16.48 15.08
CA ASP A 244 8.72 15.91 14.68
C ASP A 244 9.13 16.32 13.26
N GLY A 245 8.20 16.77 12.43
CA GLY A 245 8.49 17.34 11.12
C GLY A 245 8.64 16.29 10.02
N ASP A 246 8.05 15.11 10.18
CA ASP A 246 8.03 14.03 9.17
C ASP A 246 6.99 14.29 8.06
N GLY A 247 6.05 15.23 8.29
CA GLY A 247 4.98 15.55 7.36
C GLY A 247 3.64 14.92 7.71
N LEU A 248 3.57 14.12 8.78
CA LEU A 248 2.34 13.66 9.40
C LEU A 248 1.87 14.65 10.48
N CYS A 249 0.57 14.62 10.75
CA CYS A 249 0.00 15.48 11.78
C CYS A 249 -0.11 14.72 13.09
N ASN A 250 0.17 15.39 14.21
CA ASN A 250 0.00 14.78 15.55
C ASN A 250 -1.38 14.15 15.76
N GLY A 251 -2.42 14.75 15.15
CA GLY A 251 -3.78 14.23 15.21
C GLY A 251 -4.00 12.99 14.34
N LEU A 252 -3.34 12.88 13.19
CA LEU A 252 -3.39 11.72 12.31
C LEU A 252 -2.64 10.54 12.95
N GLU A 253 -1.43 10.80 13.44
CA GLU A 253 -0.57 9.84 14.11
C GLU A 253 -1.29 9.21 15.31
N VAL A 254 -1.75 10.02 16.27
CA VAL A 254 -2.36 9.50 17.50
C VAL A 254 -3.75 8.88 17.28
N ASN A 255 -4.57 9.41 16.36
CA ASN A 255 -5.98 8.99 16.25
C ASN A 255 -6.23 7.96 15.14
N LYS A 256 -5.33 7.81 14.16
CA LYS A 256 -5.47 6.89 13.04
C LYS A 256 -4.35 5.86 13.01
N LEU A 257 -3.09 6.32 12.91
CA LEU A 257 -1.95 5.46 12.59
C LEU A 257 -1.43 4.70 13.82
N GLY A 258 -1.48 5.34 14.99
CA GLY A 258 -0.90 4.80 16.23
C GLY A 258 0.59 5.13 16.41
N THR A 259 1.19 5.89 15.50
CA THR A 259 2.57 6.37 15.54
C THR A 259 2.81 7.45 16.61
N ASP A 260 4.07 7.70 16.98
CA ASP A 260 4.43 8.69 18.01
C ASP A 260 4.65 10.08 17.40
N PRO A 261 3.79 11.07 17.72
CA PRO A 261 3.86 12.45 17.18
C PRO A 261 5.00 13.29 17.72
N ASN A 262 6.10 12.68 18.14
CA ASN A 262 7.34 13.36 18.48
C ASN A 262 8.56 12.58 18.00
N ASN A 263 8.33 11.57 17.18
CA ASN A 263 9.32 10.69 16.62
C ASN A 263 9.00 10.45 15.14
N PRO A 264 9.79 10.98 14.19
CA PRO A 264 9.48 10.89 12.77
C PRO A 264 9.61 9.47 12.18
N ASP A 265 10.04 8.50 12.98
CA ASP A 265 10.38 7.11 12.64
C ASP A 265 10.06 6.27 13.89
N SER A 266 8.82 5.81 13.98
CA SER A 266 8.18 5.35 15.21
C SER A 266 8.77 4.03 15.73
N ASP A 267 9.16 3.11 14.85
CA ASP A 267 9.80 1.83 15.21
C ASP A 267 11.34 1.87 15.17
N ASN A 268 11.94 2.93 14.62
CA ASN A 268 13.39 3.20 14.56
C ASN A 268 14.14 2.25 13.61
N ASP A 269 13.53 1.87 12.50
CA ASP A 269 14.14 1.09 11.44
C ASP A 269 14.98 1.96 10.47
N GLY A 270 14.69 3.27 10.40
CA GLY A 270 15.37 4.25 9.54
C GLY A 270 14.56 4.73 8.34
N ILE A 271 13.31 4.29 8.18
CA ILE A 271 12.31 4.86 7.28
C ILE A 271 11.41 5.80 8.12
N ASP A 272 10.84 6.84 7.51
CA ASP A 272 9.96 7.76 8.24
C ASP A 272 8.49 7.35 8.13
N ASP A 273 7.72 7.61 9.19
CA ASP A 273 6.31 7.22 9.30
C ASP A 273 5.50 7.77 8.10
N PHE A 274 5.87 8.93 7.59
CA PHE A 274 5.26 9.52 6.40
C PHE A 274 5.44 8.62 5.16
N THR A 275 6.63 8.09 4.94
CA THR A 275 6.97 7.19 3.83
C THR A 275 6.27 5.85 3.99
N GLU A 276 6.32 5.26 5.17
CA GLU A 276 5.73 3.95 5.48
C GLU A 276 4.21 3.98 5.55
N THR A 277 3.60 5.16 5.62
CA THR A 277 2.14 5.30 5.55
C THR A 277 1.65 5.79 4.20
N ASP A 278 2.48 5.86 3.15
CA ASP A 278 2.10 6.49 1.87
C ASP A 278 1.51 7.91 2.07
N GLY A 279 2.08 8.66 3.01
CA GLY A 279 1.62 10.00 3.40
C GLY A 279 0.37 10.03 4.29
N GLY A 280 0.11 8.99 5.08
CA GLY A 280 -0.94 8.99 6.12
C GLY A 280 -2.05 7.94 6.00
N SER A 281 -1.83 6.89 5.23
CA SER A 281 -2.68 5.70 5.07
C SER A 281 -2.32 4.61 6.10
N LEU A 282 -3.27 3.70 6.34
CA LEU A 282 -2.99 2.49 7.12
C LEU A 282 -2.49 1.43 6.14
N VAL A 283 -1.17 1.31 6.00
CA VAL A 283 -0.50 0.28 5.20
C VAL A 283 -0.05 -0.84 6.15
N ASP A 284 -0.32 -2.07 5.79
CA ASP A 284 -0.04 -3.31 6.55
C ASP A 284 0.26 -4.35 5.47
N THR A 285 1.54 -4.40 5.07
CA THR A 285 1.99 -5.08 3.85
C THR A 285 1.87 -6.60 3.97
N ASP A 286 2.33 -7.18 5.08
CA ASP A 286 2.26 -8.63 5.34
C ASP A 286 0.91 -9.10 5.91
N GLY A 287 0.07 -8.17 6.38
CA GLY A 287 -1.26 -8.46 6.93
C GLY A 287 -1.24 -9.05 8.34
N ASP A 288 -0.17 -8.86 9.12
CA ASP A 288 -0.05 -9.36 10.49
C ASP A 288 -0.85 -8.53 11.52
N GLY A 289 -1.25 -7.33 11.12
CA GLY A 289 -2.06 -6.39 11.89
C GLY A 289 -1.26 -5.29 12.59
N THR A 290 0.06 -5.25 12.39
CA THR A 290 0.95 -4.10 12.61
C THR A 290 0.98 -3.30 11.30
N ILE A 291 0.96 -1.97 11.38
CA ILE A 291 1.14 -1.17 10.16
C ILE A 291 2.63 -1.04 9.89
N ASP A 292 3.02 -0.87 8.63
CA ASP A 292 4.42 -0.77 8.22
C ASP A 292 5.21 0.23 9.09
N ALA A 293 4.68 1.44 9.35
CA ALA A 293 5.30 2.46 10.23
C ALA A 293 5.46 2.09 11.72
N LEU A 294 5.12 0.86 12.10
CA LEU A 294 5.28 0.30 13.43
C LEU A 294 5.85 -1.13 13.38
N ASP A 295 6.23 -1.60 12.20
CA ASP A 295 6.75 -2.92 11.92
C ASP A 295 8.19 -2.83 11.43
N THR A 296 9.07 -3.68 11.96
CA THR A 296 10.50 -3.64 11.61
C THR A 296 10.88 -4.58 10.47
N ASP A 297 9.90 -5.32 9.94
CA ASP A 297 9.99 -6.35 8.90
C ASP A 297 8.62 -6.37 8.18
N SER A 298 8.35 -5.32 7.40
CA SER A 298 7.02 -4.97 6.88
C SER A 298 6.43 -6.01 5.92
N ASP A 299 7.27 -6.81 5.25
CA ASP A 299 6.84 -7.87 4.33
C ASP A 299 7.07 -9.29 4.88
N ASN A 300 7.69 -9.41 6.05
CA ASN A 300 7.93 -10.64 6.81
C ASN A 300 8.82 -11.65 6.08
N ASP A 301 9.77 -11.14 5.31
CA ASP A 301 10.72 -11.94 4.56
C ASP A 301 11.97 -12.31 5.40
N THR A 302 12.07 -11.85 6.65
CA THR A 302 13.15 -12.07 7.62
C THR A 302 14.39 -11.20 7.49
N LEU A 303 14.49 -10.37 6.45
CA LEU A 303 15.31 -9.18 6.50
C LEU A 303 14.59 -8.11 7.34
N LEU A 304 15.25 -7.00 7.57
CA LEU A 304 14.66 -5.92 8.36
C LEU A 304 14.62 -4.73 7.43
N ASP A 305 13.56 -3.94 7.51
CA ASP A 305 13.35 -2.73 6.71
C ASP A 305 14.58 -1.79 6.76
N SER A 306 15.27 -1.75 7.90
CA SER A 306 16.55 -1.04 8.12
C SER A 306 17.73 -1.48 7.23
N VAL A 307 17.67 -2.68 6.66
CA VAL A 307 18.67 -3.31 5.79
C VAL A 307 18.29 -3.11 4.33
N GLU A 308 17.02 -3.31 4.00
CA GLU A 308 16.46 -3.21 2.65
C GLU A 308 16.30 -1.75 2.21
N GLY A 309 15.62 -0.97 3.05
CA GLY A 309 15.35 0.45 2.86
C GLY A 309 14.35 0.74 1.74
N VAL A 310 14.29 2.02 1.36
CA VAL A 310 13.28 2.57 0.42
C VAL A 310 13.63 2.43 -1.06
N VAL A 311 14.66 1.65 -1.39
CA VAL A 311 15.03 1.40 -2.79
C VAL A 311 13.95 0.51 -3.43
N ASP A 312 13.84 0.55 -4.75
CA ASP A 312 12.96 -0.31 -5.56
C ASP A 312 13.91 -0.89 -6.62
N THR A 313 14.46 -2.07 -6.33
CA THR A 313 15.56 -2.67 -7.08
C THR A 313 15.11 -3.14 -8.47
N ASP A 314 13.98 -3.83 -8.56
CA ASP A 314 13.44 -4.36 -9.81
C ASP A 314 12.63 -3.31 -10.63
N GLY A 315 12.19 -2.22 -9.99
CA GLY A 315 11.45 -1.14 -10.61
C GLY A 315 9.97 -1.45 -10.86
N ASP A 316 9.36 -2.39 -10.13
CA ASP A 316 7.94 -2.73 -10.26
C ASP A 316 7.00 -1.74 -9.54
N GLY A 317 7.58 -0.91 -8.67
CA GLY A 317 6.90 0.12 -7.88
C GLY A 317 6.60 -0.26 -6.43
N VAL A 318 7.04 -1.43 -5.98
CA VAL A 318 7.10 -1.84 -4.57
C VAL A 318 8.53 -1.63 -4.07
N PRO A 319 8.76 -0.77 -3.06
CA PRO A 319 10.08 -0.64 -2.46
C PRO A 319 10.46 -1.91 -1.70
N ASN A 320 11.76 -2.16 -1.57
CA ASN A 320 12.33 -3.39 -1.06
C ASN A 320 11.81 -3.81 0.32
N TYR A 321 11.73 -2.89 1.28
CA TYR A 321 11.13 -3.19 2.61
C TYR A 321 9.66 -3.68 2.57
N ARG A 322 9.02 -3.70 1.40
CA ARG A 322 7.66 -4.19 1.16
C ARG A 322 7.60 -5.30 0.11
N ASP A 323 8.74 -5.72 -0.44
CA ASP A 323 8.82 -6.65 -1.56
C ASP A 323 9.52 -7.95 -1.18
N THR A 324 8.76 -9.04 -1.22
CA THR A 324 9.24 -10.37 -0.85
C THR A 324 10.21 -11.00 -1.88
N ASP A 325 10.42 -10.34 -3.02
CA ASP A 325 11.22 -10.76 -4.18
C ASP A 325 11.88 -9.53 -4.83
N ASP A 326 12.81 -8.93 -4.11
CA ASP A 326 13.44 -7.61 -4.33
C ASP A 326 14.00 -7.33 -5.74
N ASP A 327 14.51 -8.36 -6.42
CA ASP A 327 15.06 -8.28 -7.78
C ASP A 327 14.22 -9.03 -8.82
N ASN A 328 13.15 -9.68 -8.37
CA ASN A 328 12.12 -10.34 -9.18
C ASN A 328 12.69 -11.44 -10.08
N ASP A 329 13.70 -12.14 -9.56
CA ASP A 329 14.35 -13.27 -10.21
C ASP A 329 13.57 -14.59 -10.00
N THR A 330 12.57 -14.60 -9.08
CA THR A 330 11.71 -15.72 -8.64
C THR A 330 12.21 -16.54 -7.44
N ILE A 331 13.36 -16.22 -6.87
CA ILE A 331 13.87 -16.72 -5.60
C ILE A 331 13.54 -15.66 -4.55
N LEU A 332 12.80 -16.04 -3.51
CA LEU A 332 12.39 -15.06 -2.50
C LEU A 332 13.59 -14.51 -1.73
N THR A 333 13.56 -13.22 -1.41
CA THR A 333 14.60 -12.51 -0.63
C THR A 333 14.90 -13.22 0.70
N SER A 334 13.87 -13.72 1.39
CA SER A 334 13.99 -14.62 2.56
C SER A 334 14.88 -15.87 2.38
N VAL A 335 14.88 -16.44 1.18
CA VAL A 335 15.68 -17.63 0.82
C VAL A 335 17.12 -17.21 0.62
N GLU A 336 17.34 -16.15 -0.14
CA GLU A 336 18.65 -15.67 -0.54
C GLU A 336 19.41 -15.09 0.65
N GLY A 337 18.75 -14.32 1.51
CA GLY A 337 19.31 -13.88 2.78
C GLY A 337 19.67 -15.06 3.69
N GLY A 338 18.87 -16.13 3.67
CA GLY A 338 19.15 -17.38 4.38
C GLY A 338 20.39 -18.11 3.85
N ASP A 339 20.47 -18.28 2.53
CA ASP A 339 21.54 -19.00 1.86
C ASP A 339 22.86 -18.18 1.91
N SER A 340 22.80 -16.86 1.74
CA SER A 340 23.92 -15.91 1.95
C SER A 340 24.52 -16.01 3.37
N ASN A 341 23.65 -16.08 4.39
CA ASN A 341 24.09 -16.29 5.76
C ASN A 341 24.72 -17.68 5.99
N ALA A 342 24.26 -18.70 5.26
CA ALA A 342 24.80 -20.06 5.35
C ALA A 342 26.21 -20.15 4.77
N ILE A 343 26.46 -19.49 3.63
CA ILE A 343 27.78 -19.42 2.99
C ILE A 343 28.70 -18.39 3.67
N GLY A 344 28.13 -17.36 4.30
CA GLY A 344 28.86 -16.28 4.97
C GLY A 344 29.45 -15.26 4.00
N ASP A 345 28.85 -15.14 2.82
CA ASP A 345 29.14 -14.14 1.78
C ASP A 345 27.80 -13.60 1.27
N ASN A 346 27.66 -12.27 1.26
CA ASN A 346 26.43 -11.60 0.85
C ASN A 346 26.60 -10.90 -0.50
N ASP A 347 27.77 -10.99 -1.14
CA ASP A 347 28.13 -10.35 -2.40
C ASP A 347 29.17 -11.27 -3.09
N VAL A 348 28.68 -12.37 -3.66
CA VAL A 348 29.50 -13.47 -4.18
C VAL A 348 30.41 -12.98 -5.31
N ASP A 349 29.85 -12.29 -6.30
CA ASP A 349 30.54 -11.83 -7.49
C ASP A 349 31.34 -10.51 -7.30
N LYS A 350 31.07 -9.75 -6.23
CA LYS A 350 31.75 -8.49 -5.83
C LYS A 350 31.44 -7.32 -6.75
N ASP A 351 30.25 -7.28 -7.33
CA ASP A 351 29.80 -6.17 -8.14
C ASP A 351 29.24 -5.00 -7.29
N GLY A 352 28.94 -5.27 -6.01
CA GLY A 352 28.52 -4.32 -4.99
C GLY A 352 27.03 -4.31 -4.69
N PHE A 353 26.25 -5.21 -5.27
CA PHE A 353 24.89 -5.53 -4.81
C PHE A 353 24.94 -6.67 -3.79
N TYR A 354 23.92 -6.73 -2.93
CA TYR A 354 23.75 -7.90 -2.07
C TYR A 354 23.11 -9.00 -2.90
N ASN A 355 23.38 -10.27 -2.60
CA ASN A 355 22.86 -11.39 -3.38
C ASN A 355 21.33 -11.36 -3.55
N TRP A 356 20.59 -10.90 -2.54
CA TRP A 356 19.11 -10.79 -2.60
C TRP A 356 18.60 -9.50 -3.29
N LEU A 357 19.49 -8.77 -3.95
CA LEU A 357 19.24 -7.54 -4.71
C LEU A 357 19.84 -7.62 -6.12
N ASP A 358 20.30 -8.81 -6.52
CA ASP A 358 21.11 -9.05 -7.69
C ASP A 358 20.57 -10.26 -8.44
N ASP A 359 19.96 -10.01 -9.61
CA ASP A 359 19.33 -11.05 -10.42
C ASP A 359 20.32 -12.06 -11.04
N ASN A 360 21.63 -11.92 -10.75
CA ASN A 360 22.74 -12.75 -11.20
C ASN A 360 23.88 -12.73 -10.14
N ALA A 361 23.61 -13.18 -8.92
CA ALA A 361 24.48 -13.02 -7.75
C ALA A 361 25.86 -13.69 -7.86
N ASP A 362 26.01 -14.73 -8.70
CA ASP A 362 27.28 -15.44 -8.93
C ASP A 362 28.16 -14.85 -10.05
N GLY A 363 27.59 -13.96 -10.89
CA GLY A 363 28.27 -13.33 -12.01
C GLY A 363 28.44 -14.19 -13.27
N THR A 364 27.81 -15.36 -13.41
CA THR A 364 28.07 -16.33 -14.50
C THR A 364 27.18 -16.13 -15.74
N GLY A 365 26.11 -15.34 -15.63
CA GLY A 365 25.42 -14.68 -16.74
C GLY A 365 24.08 -15.28 -17.17
N ASP A 366 23.59 -16.31 -16.48
CA ASP A 366 22.16 -16.61 -16.41
C ASP A 366 21.57 -15.93 -15.17
N THR A 367 20.25 -15.74 -15.08
CA THR A 367 19.67 -15.14 -13.87
C THR A 367 19.53 -16.20 -12.78
N ASP A 368 19.52 -15.76 -11.52
CA ASP A 368 19.45 -16.62 -10.35
C ASP A 368 18.23 -17.58 -10.41
N GLY A 369 17.05 -17.11 -10.80
CA GLY A 369 15.90 -17.97 -11.01
C GLY A 369 15.99 -18.97 -12.17
N VAL A 370 16.88 -18.77 -13.13
CA VAL A 370 17.15 -19.72 -14.23
C VAL A 370 18.06 -20.84 -13.75
N GLU A 371 19.08 -20.51 -12.97
CA GLU A 371 20.01 -21.46 -12.35
C GLU A 371 19.31 -22.26 -11.26
N GLY A 372 18.58 -21.52 -10.42
CA GLY A 372 17.74 -21.99 -9.35
C GLY A 372 18.53 -22.52 -8.16
N ARG A 373 17.78 -23.05 -7.19
CA ARG A 373 18.30 -23.55 -5.91
C ARG A 373 18.89 -24.97 -5.99
N GLY A 374 19.44 -25.33 -7.14
CA GLY A 374 20.15 -26.59 -7.35
C GLY A 374 21.43 -26.65 -6.53
N ASP A 375 22.12 -27.79 -6.60
CA ASP A 375 23.49 -27.97 -6.12
C ASP A 375 24.10 -29.02 -7.05
N VAL A 376 24.60 -28.58 -8.20
CA VAL A 376 25.00 -29.46 -9.31
C VAL A 376 26.23 -30.29 -8.94
N ASP A 377 27.23 -29.66 -8.34
CA ASP A 377 28.50 -30.31 -8.00
C ASP A 377 28.56 -30.83 -6.56
N GLY A 378 27.56 -30.58 -5.72
CA GLY A 378 27.44 -31.16 -4.39
C GLY A 378 28.36 -30.53 -3.35
N ASP A 379 28.82 -29.29 -3.56
CA ASP A 379 29.69 -28.56 -2.64
C ASP A 379 28.93 -27.85 -1.49
N LEU A 380 27.58 -27.84 -1.59
CA LEU A 380 26.59 -27.22 -0.69
C LEU A 380 26.36 -25.72 -0.90
N ILE A 381 26.85 -25.14 -1.99
CA ILE A 381 26.50 -23.81 -2.46
C ILE A 381 25.37 -23.97 -3.49
N PRO A 382 24.25 -23.25 -3.34
CA PRO A 382 23.21 -23.28 -4.37
C PRO A 382 23.74 -22.75 -5.69
N ASN A 383 23.31 -23.32 -6.82
CA ASN A 383 23.79 -22.92 -8.15
C ASN A 383 23.82 -21.40 -8.38
N TYR A 384 22.76 -20.69 -8.00
CA TYR A 384 22.67 -19.22 -8.16
C TYR A 384 23.66 -18.40 -7.31
N LEU A 385 24.37 -19.05 -6.38
CA LEU A 385 25.44 -18.46 -5.57
C LEU A 385 26.80 -19.12 -5.84
N ASP A 386 26.90 -19.98 -6.85
CA ASP A 386 28.08 -20.78 -7.15
C ASP A 386 28.74 -20.38 -8.49
N PRO A 387 29.81 -19.56 -8.44
CA PRO A 387 30.51 -19.15 -9.64
C PRO A 387 31.23 -20.28 -10.40
N ASP A 388 31.40 -21.46 -9.80
CA ASP A 388 32.05 -22.61 -10.43
C ASP A 388 31.39 -23.94 -10.04
N ASP A 389 30.23 -24.20 -10.66
CA ASP A 389 29.39 -25.40 -10.67
C ASP A 389 30.10 -26.75 -11.02
N ASN A 390 31.44 -26.81 -11.02
CA ASN A 390 32.26 -28.00 -11.25
C ASN A 390 33.38 -28.19 -10.21
N ASP A 391 33.47 -27.37 -9.17
CA ASP A 391 34.57 -27.42 -8.19
C ASP A 391 34.27 -28.37 -7.00
N GLY A 392 33.00 -28.74 -6.84
CA GLY A 392 32.48 -29.69 -5.88
C GLY A 392 32.78 -31.16 -6.17
N PRO A 393 32.45 -32.06 -5.24
CA PRO A 393 32.75 -33.50 -5.34
C PRO A 393 32.06 -34.23 -6.51
N ASN A 394 30.94 -33.74 -7.03
CA ASN A 394 30.24 -34.27 -8.20
C ASN A 394 30.62 -33.53 -9.51
N GLY A 395 31.39 -32.44 -9.43
CA GLY A 395 31.95 -31.74 -10.58
C GLY A 395 33.03 -32.56 -11.28
N ASP A 396 33.38 -32.17 -12.51
CA ASP A 396 34.38 -32.79 -13.39
C ASP A 396 35.25 -31.67 -13.98
N LEU A 397 36.17 -31.16 -13.14
CA LEU A 397 36.85 -29.87 -13.37
C LEU A 397 37.79 -29.89 -14.59
N ASP A 398 38.32 -31.06 -14.96
CA ASP A 398 39.16 -31.23 -16.15
C ASP A 398 38.47 -31.90 -17.35
N GLY A 399 37.22 -32.34 -17.18
CA GLY A 399 36.33 -32.81 -18.24
C GLY A 399 36.71 -34.19 -18.78
N ASP A 400 37.33 -35.01 -17.95
CA ASP A 400 37.86 -36.33 -18.29
C ASP A 400 36.79 -37.43 -18.15
N GLY A 401 35.71 -37.14 -17.42
CA GLY A 401 34.58 -38.04 -17.16
C GLY A 401 34.58 -38.70 -15.78
N LEU A 402 35.61 -38.47 -14.97
CA LEU A 402 35.63 -38.74 -13.53
C LEU A 402 35.20 -37.49 -12.77
N THR A 403 34.47 -37.69 -11.68
CA THR A 403 34.17 -36.58 -10.77
C THR A 403 35.36 -36.29 -9.87
N ASN A 404 35.51 -35.04 -9.43
CA ASN A 404 36.54 -34.61 -8.46
C ASN A 404 36.55 -35.52 -7.22
N GLY A 405 35.38 -35.97 -6.77
CA GLY A 405 35.22 -36.91 -5.66
C GLY A 405 35.70 -38.34 -5.96
N GLN A 406 35.54 -38.83 -7.20
CA GLN A 406 36.13 -40.10 -7.64
C GLN A 406 37.65 -40.02 -7.70
N GLU A 407 38.18 -38.94 -8.26
CA GLU A 407 39.61 -38.73 -8.39
C GLU A 407 40.29 -38.59 -7.03
N ALA A 408 39.67 -37.88 -6.09
CA ALA A 408 40.14 -37.81 -4.70
C ALA A 408 40.25 -39.21 -4.04
N VAL A 409 39.38 -40.16 -4.42
CA VAL A 409 39.42 -41.55 -3.93
C VAL A 409 40.50 -42.37 -4.64
N LEU A 410 40.72 -42.13 -5.93
CA LEU A 410 41.70 -42.83 -6.77
C LEU A 410 43.13 -42.31 -6.57
N GLY A 411 43.28 -41.06 -6.14
CA GLY A 411 44.57 -40.37 -6.02
C GLY A 411 45.05 -39.72 -7.33
N THR A 412 44.18 -39.66 -8.35
CA THR A 412 44.40 -38.88 -9.58
C THR A 412 44.18 -37.38 -9.31
N ASN A 413 44.47 -36.53 -10.28
CA ASN A 413 44.48 -35.09 -10.13
C ASN A 413 43.26 -34.44 -10.83
N PRO A 414 42.30 -33.84 -10.07
CA PRO A 414 41.09 -33.21 -10.62
C PRO A 414 41.25 -32.05 -11.57
N ASN A 415 42.48 -31.67 -11.89
CA ASN A 415 42.79 -30.57 -12.79
C ASN A 415 43.61 -31.06 -14.00
N ASN A 416 43.72 -32.38 -14.20
CA ASN A 416 44.58 -32.96 -15.20
C ASN A 416 44.04 -34.32 -15.68
N PRO A 417 43.49 -34.40 -16.91
CA PRO A 417 42.76 -35.57 -17.40
C PRO A 417 43.66 -36.79 -17.72
N ASP A 418 44.95 -36.72 -17.38
CA ASP A 418 46.03 -37.66 -17.67
C ASP A 418 47.08 -37.47 -16.57
N SER A 419 46.84 -38.07 -15.40
CA SER A 419 47.50 -37.75 -14.14
C SER A 419 49.00 -38.02 -14.15
N ASP A 420 49.46 -39.02 -14.89
CA ASP A 420 50.86 -39.40 -14.99
C ASP A 420 51.57 -38.88 -16.26
N GLY A 421 50.79 -38.40 -17.24
CA GLY A 421 51.24 -37.69 -18.43
C GLY A 421 51.73 -38.62 -19.54
N ASP A 422 51.24 -39.84 -19.60
CA ASP A 422 51.63 -40.84 -20.58
C ASP A 422 50.84 -40.71 -21.91
N GLY A 423 49.72 -39.98 -21.90
CA GLY A 423 48.86 -39.72 -23.06
C GLY A 423 47.63 -40.62 -23.17
N ILE A 424 47.38 -41.45 -22.16
CA ILE A 424 46.10 -42.12 -21.88
C ILE A 424 45.36 -41.23 -20.85
N ASN A 425 44.07 -41.46 -20.69
CA ASN A 425 43.20 -40.58 -19.90
C ASN A 425 42.73 -41.34 -18.66
N ASP A 426 42.69 -40.68 -17.51
CA ASP A 426 42.44 -41.32 -16.21
C ASP A 426 41.12 -42.11 -16.22
N PHE A 427 40.06 -41.57 -16.84
CA PHE A 427 38.80 -42.31 -17.02
C PHE A 427 38.98 -43.66 -17.74
N VAL A 428 39.85 -43.72 -18.75
CA VAL A 428 40.16 -44.97 -19.48
C VAL A 428 40.96 -45.92 -18.61
N GLU A 429 42.00 -45.41 -17.95
CA GLU A 429 42.91 -46.22 -17.14
C GLU A 429 42.26 -46.76 -15.88
N THR A 430 41.21 -46.10 -15.42
CA THR A 430 40.43 -46.53 -14.25
C THR A 430 39.21 -47.38 -14.65
N ASP A 431 38.99 -47.76 -15.91
CA ASP A 431 37.75 -48.43 -16.33
C ASP A 431 36.47 -47.64 -15.92
N GLY A 432 36.53 -46.31 -15.99
CA GLY A 432 35.46 -45.40 -15.57
C GLY A 432 35.32 -45.24 -14.05
N GLY A 433 36.44 -45.22 -13.32
CA GLY A 433 36.49 -44.88 -11.90
C GLY A 433 36.79 -46.03 -10.93
N SER A 434 37.36 -47.13 -11.42
CA SER A 434 37.93 -48.24 -10.64
C SER A 434 39.44 -48.07 -10.47
N GLY A 435 39.97 -48.28 -9.26
CA GLY A 435 41.43 -48.31 -9.04
C GLY A 435 42.04 -49.61 -9.58
N VAL A 436 42.21 -49.71 -10.90
CA VAL A 436 42.82 -50.85 -11.59
C VAL A 436 44.33 -50.81 -11.38
N ASP A 437 44.94 -51.95 -11.09
CA ASP A 437 46.38 -52.15 -10.89
C ASP A 437 46.72 -53.45 -11.65
N THR A 438 47.11 -53.29 -12.92
CA THR A 438 47.21 -54.38 -13.90
C THR A 438 48.35 -55.34 -13.56
N ASP A 439 49.49 -54.84 -13.11
CA ASP A 439 50.66 -55.66 -12.77
C ASP A 439 50.73 -56.08 -11.28
N GLY A 440 49.94 -55.44 -10.40
CA GLY A 440 49.87 -55.71 -8.97
C GLY A 440 51.01 -55.11 -8.16
N ASP A 441 51.69 -54.07 -8.65
CA ASP A 441 52.81 -53.42 -7.97
C ASP A 441 52.39 -52.44 -6.86
N GLY A 442 51.11 -52.06 -6.84
CA GLY A 442 50.48 -51.18 -5.87
C GLY A 442 50.32 -49.73 -6.34
N THR A 443 50.70 -49.42 -7.57
CA THR A 443 50.34 -48.20 -8.32
C THR A 443 49.13 -48.54 -9.18
N ILE A 444 48.14 -47.65 -9.23
CA ILE A 444 47.03 -47.88 -10.18
C ILE A 444 47.49 -47.48 -11.57
N ASP A 445 46.91 -48.11 -12.59
CA ASP A 445 47.16 -47.85 -14.01
C ASP A 445 47.25 -46.34 -14.32
N ALA A 446 46.27 -45.53 -13.89
CA ALA A 446 46.24 -44.07 -14.12
C ALA A 446 47.36 -43.25 -13.44
N LEU A 447 48.24 -43.91 -12.69
CA LEU A 447 49.40 -43.31 -12.02
C LEU A 447 50.70 -44.07 -12.36
N ASP A 448 50.66 -45.02 -13.30
CA ASP A 448 51.76 -45.90 -13.67
C ASP A 448 52.13 -45.76 -15.15
N LEU A 449 53.41 -45.51 -15.41
CA LEU A 449 53.93 -45.25 -16.76
C LEU A 449 54.18 -46.54 -17.58
N ASP A 450 54.02 -47.72 -16.98
CA ASP A 450 54.27 -49.06 -17.55
C ASP A 450 53.32 -50.09 -16.87
N SER A 451 52.00 -49.96 -17.13
CA SER A 451 50.92 -50.62 -16.37
C SER A 451 50.95 -52.15 -16.37
N ASP A 452 51.60 -52.79 -17.35
CA ASP A 452 51.76 -54.25 -17.41
C ASP A 452 53.17 -54.74 -17.08
N ASN A 453 54.10 -53.81 -16.83
CA ASN A 453 55.50 -54.02 -16.48
C ASN A 453 56.27 -54.90 -17.49
N ASP A 454 55.94 -54.79 -18.79
CA ASP A 454 56.64 -55.48 -19.87
C ASP A 454 57.93 -54.77 -20.29
N GLY A 455 58.11 -53.52 -19.83
CA GLY A 455 59.29 -52.69 -20.05
C GLY A 455 59.18 -51.74 -21.24
N LYS A 456 57.99 -51.60 -21.84
CA LYS A 456 57.62 -50.49 -22.73
C LYS A 456 56.67 -49.57 -21.98
N LEU A 457 56.83 -48.26 -22.18
CA LEU A 457 55.97 -47.28 -21.54
C LEU A 457 54.61 -47.26 -22.24
N ASP A 458 53.56 -47.04 -21.47
CA ASP A 458 52.17 -46.98 -21.93
C ASP A 458 52.00 -45.94 -23.06
N SER A 459 52.63 -44.77 -22.89
CA SER A 459 52.80 -43.72 -23.93
C SER A 459 53.31 -44.18 -25.31
N VAL A 460 54.03 -45.31 -25.39
CA VAL A 460 54.57 -45.89 -26.63
C VAL A 460 53.60 -46.91 -27.22
N GLU A 461 52.85 -47.61 -26.37
CA GLU A 461 51.98 -48.72 -26.74
C GLU A 461 50.60 -48.23 -27.16
N GLY A 462 50.07 -47.27 -26.40
CA GLY A 462 48.81 -46.60 -26.59
C GLY A 462 47.59 -47.51 -26.54
N THR A 463 46.43 -46.96 -26.86
CA THR A 463 45.10 -47.62 -26.74
C THR A 463 44.76 -48.57 -27.90
N GLY A 464 45.76 -49.11 -28.60
CA GLY A 464 45.55 -50.10 -29.66
C GLY A 464 45.31 -51.51 -29.10
N ASP A 465 44.88 -52.43 -29.96
CA ASP A 465 44.86 -53.88 -29.72
C ASP A 465 45.49 -54.53 -30.96
N VAL A 466 46.79 -54.80 -30.90
CA VAL A 466 47.57 -55.23 -32.07
C VAL A 466 47.31 -56.69 -32.44
N ASP A 467 47.06 -57.55 -31.46
CA ASP A 467 46.94 -58.99 -31.67
C ASP A 467 45.47 -59.47 -31.76
N GLY A 468 44.52 -58.62 -31.37
CA GLY A 468 43.08 -58.80 -31.48
C GLY A 468 42.47 -59.66 -30.38
N ASP A 469 43.12 -59.78 -29.22
CA ASP A 469 42.65 -60.58 -28.10
C ASP A 469 41.64 -59.85 -27.19
N GLY A 470 41.52 -58.53 -27.37
CA GLY A 470 40.60 -57.65 -26.67
C GLY A 470 41.17 -56.96 -25.44
N ILE A 471 42.47 -57.11 -25.14
CA ILE A 471 43.23 -56.33 -24.17
C ILE A 471 43.92 -55.19 -24.93
N LEU A 472 43.95 -53.99 -24.34
CA LEU A 472 44.67 -52.87 -24.94
C LEU A 472 46.16 -53.04 -24.72
N ASN A 473 46.98 -52.59 -25.67
CA ASN A 473 48.43 -52.85 -25.66
C ASN A 473 49.11 -52.43 -24.35
N TRP A 474 48.72 -51.28 -23.78
CA TRP A 474 49.26 -50.75 -22.51
C TRP A 474 48.89 -51.59 -21.27
N ARG A 475 48.01 -52.59 -21.42
CA ARG A 475 47.69 -53.61 -20.40
C ARG A 475 48.05 -55.03 -20.83
N ASP A 476 48.66 -55.22 -22.01
CA ASP A 476 48.94 -56.56 -22.57
C ASP A 476 50.45 -56.86 -22.58
N PRO A 477 50.92 -57.79 -21.71
CA PRO A 477 52.34 -58.04 -21.53
C PRO A 477 53.03 -58.82 -22.68
N ASN A 478 52.44 -58.92 -23.89
CA ASN A 478 52.88 -59.83 -24.98
C ASN A 478 53.36 -59.18 -26.29
#